data_AF-A0AAN6MHY5-F1
#
_entry.id   AF-A0AAN6MHY5-F1
#
_cell.length_a   1.000
_cell.length_b   1.000
_cell.length_c   1.000
_cell.angle_alpha   90.00
_cell.angle_beta   90.00
_cell.angle_gamma   90.00
#
_symmetry.space_group_name_H-M   'P 1'
#
loop_
_entity.id
_entity.type
_entity.pdbx_description
1 polymer ?
#
loop_
_entity_poly.entity_id
_entity_poly.type
_entity_poly.pdbx_seq_one_letter_code
_entity_poly.pdbx_strand_id
1 'polypeptide(L)'
;MPGCIAGLTLLPEGGEVVSVKPSGMSDYCNTFRIEVRLPDGSVQVFFEKEGSGEQGPGLVESAFTSESAAYEFIPEHVPRPVALGT
;
A
#
# COMPACT_ATOMS: atom_id res chain seq x y z
N MET A 1 -2.57 17.17 -1.30
CA MET A 1 -2.60 16.09 -0.28
C MET A 1 -2.02 14.86 -0.95
N PRO A 2 -0.97 14.23 -0.40
CA PRO A 2 -0.48 12.95 -0.93
C PRO A 2 -1.60 11.89 -0.83
N GLY A 3 -1.68 10.97 -1.80
CA GLY A 3 -2.57 9.81 -1.73
C GLY A 3 -1.76 8.54 -1.47
N CYS A 4 -2.30 7.54 -0.77
CA CYS A 4 -1.60 6.30 -0.44
C CYS A 4 -2.36 5.03 -0.88
N ILE A 5 -1.66 4.07 -1.53
CA ILE A 5 -2.10 2.68 -1.62
C ILE A 5 -1.63 1.98 -0.35
N ALA A 6 -2.56 1.46 0.45
CA ALA A 6 -2.38 0.92 1.80
C ALA A 6 -2.00 1.94 2.87
N GLY A 7 -2.83 2.98 3.05
CA GLY A 7 -2.65 3.93 4.15
C GLY A 7 -2.64 3.23 5.52
N LEU A 8 -1.74 3.65 6.43
CA LEU A 8 -1.55 3.03 7.75
C LEU A 8 -2.84 2.89 8.58
N THR A 9 -3.83 3.76 8.36
CA THR A 9 -5.11 3.69 9.09
C THR A 9 -6.01 2.53 8.65
N LEU A 10 -5.66 1.86 7.55
CA LEU A 10 -6.42 0.75 6.95
C LEU A 10 -5.76 -0.60 7.24
N LEU A 11 -4.76 -0.62 8.12
CA LEU A 11 -4.17 -1.85 8.64
C LEU A 11 -5.21 -2.66 9.45
N PRO A 12 -5.07 -3.99 9.51
CA PRO A 12 -5.99 -4.84 10.25
C PRO A 12 -6.18 -4.37 11.70
N GLU A 13 -7.42 -4.36 12.17
CA GLU A 13 -7.75 -3.96 13.54
C GLU A 13 -6.96 -4.78 14.56
N GLY A 14 -6.39 -4.11 15.56
CA GLY A 14 -5.53 -4.72 16.57
C GLY A 14 -4.13 -5.09 16.07
N GLY A 15 -3.78 -4.78 14.82
CA GLY A 15 -2.44 -4.92 14.29
C GLY A 15 -1.47 -3.86 14.84
N GLU A 16 -0.26 -4.29 15.19
CA GLU A 16 0.84 -3.43 15.65
C GLU A 16 1.87 -3.29 14.54
N VAL A 17 2.19 -2.06 14.11
CA VAL A 17 3.29 -1.82 13.17
C VAL A 17 4.61 -2.08 13.87
N VAL A 18 5.35 -3.10 13.42
CA VAL A 18 6.64 -3.48 14.00
C VAL A 18 7.82 -2.86 13.25
N SER A 19 7.66 -2.53 11.97
CA SER A 19 8.71 -1.89 11.17
C SER A 19 8.13 -1.16 9.96
N VAL A 20 8.73 -0.02 9.61
CA VAL A 20 8.50 0.68 8.34
C VAL A 20 9.88 0.95 7.73
N LYS A 21 10.11 0.45 6.51
CA LYS A 21 11.37 0.65 5.79
C LYS A 21 11.11 1.20 4.40
N PRO A 22 11.81 2.25 3.96
CA PRO A 22 11.79 2.67 2.56
C PRO A 22 12.24 1.50 1.68
N SER A 23 11.45 1.19 0.65
CA SER A 23 11.72 0.10 -0.30
C SER A 23 12.24 0.60 -1.66
N GLY A 24 12.31 1.93 -1.85
CA GLY A 24 12.82 2.58 -3.05
C GLY A 24 12.13 3.92 -3.31
N MET A 25 12.78 4.77 -4.12
CA MET A 25 12.18 6.01 -4.64
C MET A 25 11.72 5.78 -6.08
N SER A 26 10.49 6.13 -6.39
CA SER A 26 9.97 6.32 -7.75
C SER A 26 9.83 7.82 -8.00
N ASP A 27 9.92 8.25 -9.26
CA ASP A 27 9.86 9.67 -9.65
C ASP A 27 8.64 10.42 -9.10
N TYR A 28 7.55 9.70 -8.80
CA TYR A 28 6.30 10.27 -8.31
C TYR A 28 5.75 9.61 -7.05
N CYS A 29 6.37 8.53 -6.57
CA CYS A 29 5.88 7.81 -5.38
C CYS A 29 7.02 7.40 -4.44
N ASN A 30 6.79 7.57 -3.14
CA ASN A 30 7.58 6.89 -2.12
C ASN A 30 7.00 5.50 -1.90
N THR A 31 7.84 4.47 -1.82
CA THR A 31 7.39 3.11 -1.51
C THR A 31 7.94 2.65 -0.17
N PHE A 32 7.08 2.13 0.70
CA PHE A 32 7.44 1.62 2.01
C PHE A 32 7.08 0.15 2.12
N ARG A 33 7.94 -0.62 2.80
CA ARG A 33 7.64 -1.96 3.29
C ARG A 33 7.28 -1.85 4.75
N ILE A 34 6.07 -2.28 5.10
CA ILE A 34 5.51 -2.22 6.44
C ILE A 34 5.36 -3.64 6.96
N GLU A 35 5.92 -3.93 8.13
CA GLU A 35 5.68 -5.18 8.85
C GLU A 35 4.68 -4.91 9.97
N VAL A 36 3.65 -5.73 10.06
CA VAL A 36 2.58 -5.62 11.06
C VAL A 36 2.42 -6.94 11.78
N ARG A 37 2.48 -6.91 13.12
CA ARG A 37 2.13 -8.06 13.96
C ARG A 37 0.62 -8.05 14.19
N LEU A 38 -0.05 -9.14 13.85
CA LEU A 38 -1.49 -9.32 14.04
C LEU A 38 -1.79 -9.82 15.48
N PRO A 39 -3.06 -9.72 15.95
CA PRO A 39 -3.44 -10.18 17.29
C PRO A 39 -3.15 -11.65 17.59
N ASP A 40 -3.06 -12.49 16.55
CA ASP A 40 -2.70 -13.91 16.67
C ASP A 40 -1.18 -14.15 16.82
N GLY A 41 -0.38 -13.07 16.81
CA GLY A 41 1.08 -13.09 16.91
C GLY A 41 1.80 -13.31 15.57
N SER A 42 1.08 -13.54 14.47
CA SER A 42 1.67 -13.64 13.14
C SER A 42 2.18 -12.27 12.65
N VAL A 43 3.16 -12.27 11.74
CA VAL A 43 3.66 -11.05 11.10
C VAL A 43 3.25 -11.06 9.64
N GLN A 44 2.55 -10.02 9.22
CA GLN A 44 2.17 -9.79 7.84
C GLN A 44 2.94 -8.59 7.27
N VAL A 45 3.29 -8.68 5.99
CA VAL A 45 4.03 -7.64 5.28
C VAL A 45 3.08 -6.93 4.32
N PHE A 46 3.10 -5.60 4.37
CA PHE A 46 2.37 -4.73 3.48
C PHE A 46 3.35 -3.83 2.71
N PHE A 47 2.92 -3.36 1.54
CA PHE A 47 3.64 -2.36 0.77
C PHE A 47 2.75 -1.14 0.61
N GLU A 48 3.27 0.03 0.97
CA GLU A 48 2.59 1.30 0.80
C GLU A 48 3.23 2.08 -0.35
N LYS A 49 2.40 2.67 -1.20
CA LYS A 49 2.84 3.66 -2.21
C LYS A 49 2.21 5.00 -1.88
N GLU A 50 3.02 5.97 -1.47
CA GLU A 50 2.62 7.35 -1.19
C GLU A 50 2.93 8.21 -2.43
N GLY A 51 1.90 8.82 -3.01
CA GLY A 51 2.00 9.72 -4.14
C GLY A 51 2.49 11.09 -3.70
N SER A 52 3.56 11.57 -4.34
CA SER A 52 4.18 12.86 -4.04
C SER A 52 3.77 13.96 -5.03
N GLY A 53 3.85 15.21 -4.60
CA GLY A 53 3.53 16.37 -5.44
C GLY A 53 2.05 16.49 -5.81
N GLU A 54 1.76 17.38 -6.77
CA GLU A 54 0.38 17.69 -7.18
C GLU A 54 -0.30 16.53 -7.91
N GLN A 55 0.47 15.75 -8.68
CA GLN A 55 -0.02 14.62 -9.47
C GLN A 55 -0.10 13.30 -8.69
N GLY A 56 0.59 13.21 -7.54
CA GLY A 56 0.70 12.02 -6.70
C GLY A 56 -0.63 11.32 -6.42
N PRO A 57 -1.66 11.99 -5.85
CA PRO A 57 -2.93 11.33 -5.55
C PRO A 57 -3.60 10.68 -6.78
N GLY A 58 -3.62 11.34 -7.95
CA GLY A 58 -4.21 10.75 -9.16
C GLY A 58 -3.44 9.54 -9.69
N LEU A 59 -2.11 9.53 -9.54
CA LEU A 59 -1.27 8.38 -9.90
C LEU A 59 -1.54 7.18 -8.99
N VAL A 60 -1.67 7.42 -7.69
CA VAL A 60 -1.95 6.38 -6.69
C VAL A 60 -3.36 5.81 -6.87
N GLU A 61 -4.36 6.65 -7.12
CA GLU A 61 -5.72 6.19 -7.44
C GLU A 61 -5.73 5.34 -8.72
N SER A 62 -5.07 5.81 -9.79
CA SER A 62 -4.99 5.08 -11.06
C SER A 62 -4.29 3.72 -10.90
N ALA A 63 -3.20 3.67 -10.12
CA ALA A 63 -2.51 2.43 -9.79
C ALA A 63 -3.42 1.48 -8.98
N PHE A 64 -4.14 1.97 -7.98
CA PHE A 64 -5.08 1.15 -7.22
C PHE A 64 -6.18 0.55 -8.12
N THR A 65 -6.81 1.36 -8.96
CA THR A 65 -7.88 0.90 -9.86
C THR A 65 -7.37 -0.12 -10.87
N SER A 66 -6.22 0.15 -11.51
CA SER A 66 -5.63 -0.76 -12.51
C SER A 66 -5.15 -2.08 -11.91
N GLU A 67 -4.47 -2.05 -10.76
CA GLU A 67 -4.04 -3.26 -10.05
C GLU A 67 -5.25 -4.06 -9.55
N SER A 68 -6.34 -3.40 -9.11
CA SER A 68 -7.58 -4.07 -8.70
C SER A 68 -8.25 -4.79 -9.86
N ALA A 69 -8.35 -4.14 -11.02
CA ALA A 69 -8.89 -4.76 -12.22
C ALA A 69 -8.02 -5.94 -12.67
N ALA A 70 -6.68 -5.79 -12.66
CA ALA A 70 -5.78 -6.87 -13.07
C ALA A 70 -5.84 -8.07 -12.10
N TYR A 71 -5.95 -7.82 -10.79
CA TYR A 71 -6.07 -8.86 -9.77
C TYR A 71 -7.34 -9.72 -9.96
N GLU A 72 -8.42 -9.16 -10.50
CA GLU A 72 -9.65 -9.92 -10.81
C GLU A 72 -9.40 -11.03 -11.85
N PHE A 73 -8.47 -10.82 -12.79
CA PHE A 73 -8.21 -11.76 -13.89
C PHE A 73 -6.96 -12.61 -13.71
N ILE A 74 -5.91 -12.09 -13.06
CA ILE A 74 -4.60 -12.74 -12.91
C ILE A 74 -4.03 -12.58 -11.49
N PRO A 75 -4.74 -13.06 -10.45
CA PRO A 75 -4.35 -12.85 -9.05
C PRO A 75 -3.00 -13.47 -8.67
N GLU A 76 -2.51 -14.45 -9.42
CA GLU A 76 -1.19 -15.07 -9.18
C GLU A 76 -0.02 -14.18 -9.63
N HIS A 77 -0.29 -13.15 -10.45
CA HIS A 77 0.71 -12.30 -11.08
C HIS A 77 0.68 -10.85 -10.62
N VAL A 78 -0.34 -10.46 -9.84
CA VAL A 78 -0.53 -9.09 -9.37
C VAL A 78 -0.71 -9.11 -7.86
N PRO A 79 -0.05 -8.22 -7.09
CA PRO A 79 -0.29 -8.12 -5.67
C PRO A 79 -1.74 -7.70 -5.41
N ARG A 80 -2.36 -8.28 -4.37
CA ARG A 80 -3.71 -7.90 -3.96
C ARG A 80 -3.75 -6.45 -3.46
N PRO A 81 -4.54 -5.55 -4.07
CA PRO A 81 -4.78 -4.23 -3.51
C PRO A 81 -5.57 -4.38 -2.21
N VAL A 82 -5.07 -3.76 -1.14
CA VAL A 82 -5.68 -3.88 0.19
C VAL A 82 -6.55 -2.68 0.50
N ALA A 83 -6.05 -1.47 0.22
CA ALA A 83 -6.76 -0.24 0.55
C ALA A 83 -6.22 0.97 -0.24
N LEU A 84 -7.01 2.04 -0.33
CA LEU A 84 -6.66 3.36 -0.88
C LEU A 84 -7.17 4.42 0.10
N GLY A 85 -6.36 5.43 0.42
CA GLY A 85 -6.75 6.48 1.37
C GLY A 85 -5.79 7.67 1.42
N THR A 86 -6.08 8.57 2.35
CA THR A 86 -5.31 9.80 2.67
C THR A 86 -4.98 9.84 4.15
#